data_AF-A0A820K6Z5-F1
#
_entry.id   AF-A0A820K6Z5-F1
#
_cell.length_a   1.000
_cell.length_b   1.000
_cell.length_c   1.000
_cell.angle_alpha   90.00
_cell.angle_beta   90.00
_cell.angle_gamma   90.00
#
_symmetry.space_group_name_H-M   'P 1'
#
loop_
_entity.id
_entity.type
_entity.pdbx_description
1 polymer ?
#
loop_
_entity_poly.entity_id
_entity_poly.type
_entity_poly.pdbx_seq_one_letter_code
_entity_poly.pdbx_strand_id
1 'polypeptide(L)'
;MSEHFVQKLFDHTLFQDNTIHGCGLLARSLIQAQLVSPFYTPVYATLVSVINRKFPEIGELILQRLIITFRHTYQRNDKTNSLSAIKFLSHLIDQNVLHDRILLQILILLLENKTNNSVQLAIKLINECEQQLSQPNPRELDLIFTTLRNLLHEASLAKHTQYIIEVLFAE
;
A
#
# COMPACT_ATOMS: atom_id res chain seq x y z
N MET A 1 3.22 -11.10 -22.29
CA MET A 1 4.28 -10.05 -22.29
C MET A 1 4.23 -9.29 -20.97
N SER A 2 4.49 -9.96 -19.84
CA SER A 2 4.15 -9.44 -18.49
C SER A 2 5.17 -9.75 -17.39
N GLU A 3 6.39 -10.18 -17.71
CA GLU A 3 7.47 -10.36 -16.71
C GLU A 3 8.80 -9.71 -17.12
N HIS A 4 9.02 -9.49 -18.41
CA HIS A 4 10.28 -8.96 -18.92
C HIS A 4 10.54 -7.48 -18.58
N PHE A 5 9.49 -6.69 -18.28
CA PHE A 5 9.61 -5.27 -17.97
C PHE A 5 10.14 -5.00 -16.55
N VAL A 6 9.87 -5.91 -15.60
CA VAL A 6 10.37 -5.83 -14.22
C VAL A 6 11.88 -6.08 -14.17
N GLN A 7 12.40 -6.90 -15.08
CA GLN A 7 13.80 -7.32 -15.09
C GLN A 7 14.74 -6.31 -15.75
N LYS A 8 14.20 -5.35 -16.51
CA LYS A 8 14.96 -4.28 -17.20
C LYS A 8 15.13 -3.01 -16.36
N LEU A 9 14.56 -3.00 -15.16
CA LEU A 9 14.52 -1.86 -14.25
C LEU A 9 15.81 -1.71 -13.41
N PHE A 10 16.79 -2.59 -13.63
CA PHE A 10 17.98 -2.75 -12.78
C PHE A 10 19.33 -2.39 -13.42
N ASP A 11 19.39 -1.90 -14.66
CA ASP A 11 20.67 -1.51 -15.26
C ASP A 11 20.66 -0.06 -15.75
N HIS A 12 21.41 0.80 -15.07
CA HIS A 12 22.69 1.29 -15.58
C HIS A 12 23.41 2.13 -14.50
N THR A 13 24.29 1.43 -13.78
CA THR A 13 25.70 1.83 -13.65
C THR A 13 26.06 3.23 -14.15
N LEU A 14 26.44 4.15 -13.23
CA LEU A 14 27.49 5.20 -13.38
C LEU A 14 27.32 6.46 -12.47
N PHE A 15 26.95 6.33 -11.18
CA PHE A 15 27.15 7.41 -10.17
C PHE A 15 27.43 6.84 -8.75
N GLN A 16 28.26 5.81 -8.65
CA GLN A 16 27.87 4.58 -7.95
C GLN A 16 28.21 4.36 -6.46
N ASP A 17 29.18 5.01 -5.80
CA ASP A 17 29.58 4.51 -4.45
C ASP A 17 29.05 5.31 -3.24
N ASN A 18 28.95 6.65 -3.30
CA ASN A 18 28.47 7.44 -2.13
C ASN A 18 27.00 7.86 -2.24
N THR A 19 26.49 8.03 -3.46
CA THR A 19 25.12 8.47 -3.74
C THR A 19 24.10 7.36 -3.49
N ILE A 20 24.43 6.11 -3.85
CA ILE A 20 23.56 4.95 -3.60
C ILE A 20 23.37 4.71 -2.10
N HIS A 21 24.44 4.85 -1.32
CA HIS A 21 24.37 4.73 0.14
C HIS A 21 23.53 5.88 0.74
N GLY A 22 23.74 7.11 0.27
CA GLY A 22 22.94 8.28 0.66
C GLY A 22 21.45 8.14 0.36
N CYS A 23 21.10 7.69 -0.85
CA CYS A 23 19.70 7.42 -1.24
C CYS A 23 19.09 6.29 -0.42
N GLY A 24 19.87 5.24 -0.15
CA GLY A 24 19.47 4.14 0.71
C GLY A 24 19.21 4.56 2.16
N LEU A 25 20.03 5.45 2.71
CA LEU A 25 19.83 6.03 4.04
C LEU A 25 18.61 6.95 4.06
N LEU A 26 18.45 7.82 3.06
CA LEU A 26 17.30 8.71 2.92
C LEU A 26 15.99 7.92 2.90
N ALA A 27 15.89 6.90 2.03
CA ALA A 27 14.69 6.07 1.93
C ALA A 27 14.38 5.35 3.24
N ARG A 28 15.41 4.82 3.93
CA ARG A 28 15.25 4.18 5.23
C ARG A 28 14.76 5.18 6.29
N SER A 29 15.39 6.35 6.38
CA SER A 29 15.04 7.37 7.36
C SER A 29 13.62 7.89 7.17
N LEU A 30 13.18 8.10 5.93
CA LEU A 30 11.80 8.52 5.63
C LEU A 30 10.77 7.48 6.05
N ILE A 31 10.98 6.21 5.69
CA ILE A 31 10.06 5.12 6.06
C ILE A 31 10.04 4.95 7.58
N GLN A 32 11.18 4.98 8.25
CA GLN A 32 11.25 4.86 9.71
C GLN A 32 10.60 6.06 10.43
N ALA A 33 10.82 7.28 9.95
CA ALA A 33 10.19 8.47 10.50
C ALA A 33 8.65 8.42 10.35
N GLN A 34 8.15 7.93 9.21
CA GLN A 34 6.73 7.72 9.01
C GLN A 34 6.16 6.63 9.93
N LEU A 35 6.87 5.50 10.10
CA LEU A 35 6.47 4.43 11.02
C LEU A 35 6.39 4.92 12.48
N VAL A 36 7.35 5.74 12.92
CA VAL A 36 7.38 6.30 14.28
C VAL A 36 6.33 7.41 14.46
N SER A 37 5.96 8.12 13.40
CA SER A 37 4.98 9.21 13.47
C SER A 37 3.96 9.19 12.33
N PRO A 38 3.03 8.21 12.30
CA PRO A 38 2.07 8.04 11.20
C PRO A 38 1.05 9.17 11.07
N PHE A 39 0.93 10.03 12.08
CA PHE A 39 0.12 11.25 12.02
C PHE A 39 0.62 12.20 10.91
N TYR A 40 1.94 12.30 10.72
CA TYR A 40 2.56 13.19 9.72
C TYR A 40 2.75 12.55 8.34
N THR A 41 2.08 11.44 8.06
CA THR A 41 2.17 10.74 6.76
C THR A 41 1.94 11.66 5.54
N PRO A 42 0.97 12.60 5.55
CA PRO A 42 0.81 13.55 4.44
C PRO A 42 2.07 14.42 4.20
N VAL A 43 2.78 14.81 5.26
CA VAL A 43 4.01 15.61 5.18
C VAL A 43 5.14 14.79 4.55
N TYR A 44 5.30 13.54 5.00
CA TYR A 44 6.28 12.62 4.41
C TYR A 44 5.97 12.34 2.93
N ALA A 45 4.70 12.15 2.56
CA ALA A 45 4.30 11.94 1.17
C ALA A 45 4.57 13.17 0.30
N THR A 46 4.30 14.37 0.80
CA THR A 46 4.63 15.63 0.11
C THR A 46 6.14 15.74 -0.14
N LEU A 47 6.95 15.41 0.87
CA LEU A 47 8.41 15.40 0.74
C LEU A 47 8.87 14.40 -0.33
N VAL A 48 8.31 13.19 -0.32
CA VAL A 48 8.60 12.18 -1.36
C VAL A 48 8.19 12.68 -2.74
N SER A 49 7.07 13.39 -2.88
CA SER A 49 6.65 13.97 -4.17
C SER A 49 7.62 15.01 -4.70
N VAL A 50 8.11 15.91 -3.83
CA VAL A 50 9.14 16.89 -4.20
C VAL A 50 10.44 16.19 -4.62
N ILE A 51 10.85 15.15 -3.89
CA ILE A 51 12.02 14.33 -4.24
C ILE A 51 11.80 13.65 -5.58
N ASN A 52 10.67 12.96 -5.78
CA ASN A 52 10.33 12.22 -6.99
C ASN A 52 10.33 13.12 -8.24
N ARG A 53 9.84 14.35 -8.12
CA ARG A 53 9.85 15.32 -9.24
C ARG A 53 11.27 15.71 -9.67
N LYS A 54 12.24 15.70 -8.74
CA LYS A 54 13.63 16.11 -9.02
C LYS A 54 14.55 14.92 -9.30
N PHE A 55 14.30 13.79 -8.64
CA PHE A 55 15.09 12.57 -8.64
C PHE A 55 14.13 11.36 -8.65
N PRO A 56 13.53 11.03 -9.81
CA PRO A 56 12.54 9.94 -9.91
C PRO A 56 13.07 8.59 -9.42
N GLU A 57 14.36 8.31 -9.62
CA GLU A 57 15.03 7.09 -9.16
C GLU A 57 15.02 6.95 -7.62
N ILE A 58 15.03 8.06 -6.89
CA ILE A 58 14.92 8.06 -5.43
C ILE A 58 13.48 7.82 -5.01
N GLY A 59 12.51 8.44 -5.69
CA GLY A 59 11.09 8.20 -5.46
C GLY A 59 10.75 6.72 -5.67
N GLU A 60 11.23 6.14 -6.77
CA GLU A 60 11.08 4.72 -7.07
C GLU A 60 11.73 3.82 -6.00
N LEU A 61 12.96 4.12 -5.56
CA LEU A 61 13.61 3.37 -4.49
C LEU A 61 12.79 3.39 -3.18
N ILE A 62 12.21 4.54 -2.83
CA ILE A 62 11.35 4.69 -1.65
C ILE A 62 10.10 3.83 -1.79
N LEU A 63 9.43 3.89 -2.94
CA LEU A 63 8.23 3.10 -3.24
C LEU A 63 8.51 1.60 -3.17
N GLN A 64 9.57 1.13 -3.82
CA GLN A 64 9.97 -0.28 -3.80
C GLN A 64 10.21 -0.77 -2.37
N ARG A 65 10.92 0.02 -1.56
CA ARG A 65 11.16 -0.32 -0.15
C ARG A 65 9.88 -0.33 0.67
N LEU A 66 8.98 0.62 0.46
CA LEU A 66 7.70 0.68 1.16
C LEU A 66 6.82 -0.54 0.84
N ILE A 67 6.76 -0.95 -0.43
CA ILE A 67 6.06 -2.17 -0.86
C ILE A 67 6.69 -3.42 -0.23
N ILE A 68 8.02 -3.51 -0.21
CA ILE A 68 8.73 -4.62 0.46
C ILE A 68 8.44 -4.63 1.96
N THR A 69 8.43 -3.46 2.62
CA THR A 69 8.06 -3.32 4.03
C THR A 69 6.65 -3.82 4.27
N PHE A 70 5.67 -3.40 3.46
CA PHE A 70 4.28 -3.91 3.56
C PHE A 70 4.22 -5.43 3.42
N ARG A 71 4.87 -6.02 2.41
CA ARG A 71 4.87 -7.48 2.21
C ARG A 71 5.44 -8.22 3.42
N HIS A 72 6.53 -7.71 3.98
CA HIS A 72 7.20 -8.31 5.12
C HIS A 72 6.36 -8.20 6.40
N THR A 73 5.75 -7.05 6.67
CA THR A 73 4.86 -6.86 7.83
C THR A 73 3.59 -7.69 7.70
N TYR A 74 3.03 -7.80 6.49
CA TYR A 74 1.88 -8.64 6.20
C TYR A 74 2.17 -10.12 6.45
N GLN A 75 3.29 -10.64 5.92
CA GLN A 75 3.72 -12.03 6.14
C GLN A 75 3.95 -12.36 7.63
N ARG A 76 4.36 -11.37 8.42
CA ARG A 76 4.56 -11.51 9.87
C ARG A 76 3.29 -11.30 10.69
N ASN A 77 2.14 -11.07 10.05
CA ASN A 77 0.89 -10.69 10.71
C ASN A 77 1.01 -9.44 11.59
N ASP A 78 1.93 -8.53 11.25
CA ASP A 78 2.09 -7.25 11.94
C ASP A 78 1.10 -6.24 11.38
N LYS A 79 -0.11 -6.24 11.97
CA LYS A 79 -1.24 -5.42 11.53
C LYS A 79 -0.92 -3.93 11.59
N THR A 80 -0.28 -3.48 12.67
CA THR A 80 0.02 -2.06 12.91
C THR A 80 0.95 -1.51 11.84
N ASN A 81 2.06 -2.19 11.56
CA ASN A 81 3.02 -1.73 10.56
C ASN A 81 2.49 -1.91 9.13
N SER A 82 1.68 -2.95 8.87
CA SER A 82 1.01 -3.12 7.58
C SER A 82 0.05 -1.95 7.30
N LEU A 83 -0.73 -1.53 8.29
CA LEU A 83 -1.60 -0.36 8.17
C LEU A 83 -0.82 0.93 7.97
N SER A 84 0.29 1.11 8.69
CA SER A 84 1.13 2.29 8.51
C SER A 84 1.70 2.37 7.10
N ALA A 85 2.17 1.24 6.54
CA ALA A 85 2.67 1.18 5.17
C ALA A 85 1.57 1.44 4.13
N ILE A 86 0.37 0.87 4.31
CA ILE A 86 -0.81 1.14 3.47
C ILE A 86 -1.17 2.63 3.48
N LYS A 87 -1.21 3.24 4.67
CA LYS A 87 -1.50 4.68 4.82
C LYS A 87 -0.49 5.53 4.06
N PHE A 88 0.79 5.16 4.11
CA PHE A 88 1.82 5.88 3.37
C PHE A 88 1.67 5.70 1.86
N LEU A 89 1.38 4.49 1.38
CA LEU A 89 1.09 4.26 -0.05
C LEU A 89 -0.13 5.07 -0.52
N SER A 90 -1.19 5.15 0.28
CA SER A 90 -2.39 5.96 -0.02
C SER A 90 -2.04 7.43 -0.25
N HIS A 91 -1.30 8.03 0.69
CA HIS A 91 -0.88 9.42 0.54
C HIS A 91 0.11 9.65 -0.62
N LEU A 92 0.87 8.64 -1.04
CA LEU A 92 1.71 8.77 -2.24
C LEU A 92 0.90 8.75 -3.54
N ILE A 93 -0.29 8.11 -3.53
CA ILE A 93 -1.25 8.20 -4.63
C ILE A 93 -1.88 9.58 -4.67
N ASP A 94 -2.28 10.14 -3.52
CA ASP A 94 -2.79 11.53 -3.44
C ASP A 94 -1.82 12.55 -4.04
N GLN A 95 -0.52 12.30 -3.86
CA GLN A 95 0.55 13.16 -4.35
C GLN A 95 0.98 12.85 -5.80
N ASN A 96 0.28 11.96 -6.50
CA ASN A 96 0.59 11.48 -7.86
C ASN A 96 2.01 10.91 -8.00
N VAL A 97 2.56 10.33 -6.93
CA VAL A 97 3.85 9.63 -6.94
C VAL A 97 3.67 8.17 -7.33
N LEU A 98 2.53 7.58 -6.97
CA LEU A 98 2.20 6.19 -7.23
C LEU A 98 0.87 6.09 -7.96
N HIS A 99 0.75 5.10 -8.85
CA HIS A 99 -0.53 4.79 -9.48
C HIS A 99 -1.47 4.06 -8.52
N ASP A 100 -2.74 4.47 -8.52
CA ASP A 100 -3.88 3.91 -7.82
C ASP A 100 -4.03 2.39 -7.97
N ARG A 101 -3.65 1.83 -9.14
CA ARG A 101 -3.66 0.39 -9.42
C ARG A 101 -2.95 -0.46 -8.36
N ILE A 102 -1.93 0.09 -7.68
CA ILE A 102 -1.20 -0.65 -6.64
C ILE A 102 -2.09 -0.93 -5.42
N LEU A 103 -2.94 0.01 -5.00
CA LEU A 103 -3.87 -0.24 -3.88
C LEU A 103 -4.88 -1.32 -4.21
N LEU A 104 -5.37 -1.34 -5.46
CA LEU A 104 -6.26 -2.39 -5.93
C LEU A 104 -5.57 -3.77 -5.88
N GLN A 105 -4.31 -3.86 -6.34
CA GLN A 105 -3.53 -5.08 -6.28
C GLN A 105 -3.32 -5.56 -4.83
N ILE A 106 -3.09 -4.63 -3.90
CA ILE A 106 -2.97 -4.93 -2.47
C ILE A 106 -4.31 -5.44 -1.92
N LEU A 107 -5.43 -4.82 -2.27
CA LEU A 107 -6.76 -5.26 -1.84
C LEU A 107 -7.07 -6.68 -2.31
N ILE A 108 -6.80 -6.98 -3.58
CA ILE A 108 -6.97 -8.32 -4.13
C ILE A 108 -6.12 -9.33 -3.34
N LEU A 109 -4.83 -9.05 -3.10
CA LEU A 109 -3.93 -9.91 -2.33
C LEU A 109 -4.42 -10.17 -0.89
N LEU A 110 -4.99 -9.14 -0.24
CA LEU A 110 -5.54 -9.27 1.12
C LEU A 110 -6.79 -10.16 1.13
N LEU A 111 -7.63 -10.06 0.10
CA LEU A 111 -8.88 -10.82 0.00
C LEU A 111 -8.70 -12.23 -0.57
N GLU A 112 -7.59 -12.55 -1.23
CA GLU A 112 -7.26 -13.92 -1.66
C GLU A 112 -7.10 -14.89 -0.49
N ASN A 113 -6.49 -14.44 0.61
CA ASN A 113 -6.21 -15.29 1.78
C ASN A 113 -7.42 -15.45 2.73
N LYS A 114 -8.41 -14.55 2.64
CA LYS A 114 -9.68 -14.56 3.39
C LYS A 114 -9.56 -14.77 4.92
N THR A 115 -8.42 -14.45 5.52
CA THR A 115 -8.25 -14.56 6.99
C THR A 115 -8.90 -13.38 7.71
N ASN A 116 -9.23 -13.54 9.00
CA ASN A 116 -9.74 -12.44 9.81
C ASN A 116 -8.85 -11.18 9.75
N ASN A 117 -7.53 -11.36 9.81
CA ASN A 117 -6.58 -10.24 9.78
C ASN A 117 -6.52 -9.58 8.40
N SER A 118 -6.44 -10.38 7.33
CA SER A 118 -6.33 -9.85 5.97
C SER A 118 -7.61 -9.12 5.54
N VAL A 119 -8.78 -9.63 5.93
CA VAL A 119 -10.08 -8.96 5.70
C VAL A 119 -10.16 -7.64 6.46
N GLN A 120 -9.77 -7.61 7.74
CA GLN A 120 -9.76 -6.36 8.50
C GLN A 120 -8.78 -5.32 7.93
N LEU A 121 -7.62 -5.76 7.44
CA LEU A 121 -6.67 -4.89 6.73
C LEU A 121 -7.27 -4.35 5.43
N ALA A 122 -7.98 -5.18 4.66
CA ALA A 122 -8.61 -4.76 3.41
C ALA A 122 -9.69 -3.70 3.65
N ILE A 123 -10.56 -3.91 4.63
CA ILE A 123 -11.61 -2.94 4.99
C ILE A 123 -10.99 -1.62 5.46
N LYS A 124 -9.94 -1.69 6.29
CA LYS A 124 -9.25 -0.48 6.74
C LYS A 124 -8.56 0.27 5.59
N LEU A 125 -8.04 -0.46 4.60
CA LEU A 125 -7.48 0.14 3.38
C LEU A 125 -8.59 0.83 2.56
N ILE A 126 -9.74 0.19 2.36
CA ILE A 126 -10.89 0.79 1.67
C ILE A 126 -11.26 2.11 2.34
N ASN A 127 -11.45 2.14 3.66
CA ASN A 127 -11.86 3.35 4.38
C ASN A 127 -10.81 4.46 4.36
N GLU A 128 -9.51 4.13 4.28
CA GLU A 128 -8.44 5.13 4.17
C GLU A 128 -8.23 5.62 2.72
N CYS A 129 -8.68 4.88 1.71
CA CYS A 129 -8.38 5.12 0.30
C CYS A 129 -9.61 5.22 -0.59
N GLU A 130 -10.79 5.43 -0.02
CA GLU A 130 -12.07 5.39 -0.76
C GLU A 130 -12.08 6.42 -1.89
N GLN A 131 -11.64 7.66 -1.61
CA GLN A 131 -11.64 8.74 -2.60
C GLN A 131 -10.75 8.43 -3.81
N GLN A 132 -9.63 7.75 -3.56
CA GLN A 132 -8.61 7.40 -4.54
C GLN A 132 -9.03 6.20 -5.39
N LEU A 133 -9.82 5.29 -4.83
CA LEU A 133 -10.22 4.05 -5.50
C LEU A 133 -11.53 4.20 -6.30
N SER A 134 -12.47 5.04 -5.85
CA SER A 134 -13.85 5.10 -6.38
C SER A 134 -13.99 5.64 -7.81
N GLN A 135 -13.11 6.55 -8.23
CA GLN A 135 -13.17 7.15 -9.57
C GLN A 135 -12.50 6.32 -10.66
N PRO A 136 -11.29 5.77 -10.47
CA PRO A 136 -10.57 5.12 -11.56
C PRO A 136 -10.98 3.66 -11.84
N ASN A 137 -11.49 2.91 -10.84
CA ASN A 137 -11.69 1.45 -10.97
C ASN A 137 -13.06 0.98 -10.44
N PRO A 138 -14.20 1.45 -11.00
CA PRO A 138 -15.52 1.17 -10.44
C PRO A 138 -15.87 -0.34 -10.48
N ARG A 139 -15.53 -1.03 -11.57
CA ARG A 139 -15.88 -2.46 -11.74
C ARG A 139 -15.10 -3.36 -10.80
N GLU A 140 -13.81 -3.08 -10.62
CA GLU A 140 -12.93 -3.85 -9.75
C GLU A 140 -13.29 -3.63 -8.28
N LEU A 141 -13.70 -2.41 -7.91
CA LEU A 141 -14.26 -2.15 -6.59
C LEU A 141 -15.59 -2.89 -6.35
N ASP A 142 -16.50 -2.90 -7.32
CA ASP A 142 -17.76 -3.66 -7.21
C ASP A 142 -17.50 -5.15 -6.95
N LEU A 143 -16.48 -5.73 -7.61
CA LEU A 143 -16.02 -7.10 -7.37
C LEU A 143 -15.47 -7.31 -5.96
N ILE A 144 -14.71 -6.34 -5.44
CA ILE A 144 -14.18 -6.35 -4.07
C ILE A 144 -15.33 -6.31 -3.06
N PHE A 145 -16.29 -5.40 -3.21
CA PHE A 145 -17.47 -5.33 -2.34
C PHE A 145 -18.33 -6.59 -2.44
N THR A 146 -18.51 -7.15 -3.64
CA THR A 146 -19.20 -8.44 -3.82
C THR A 146 -18.49 -9.56 -3.08
N THR A 147 -17.16 -9.60 -3.16
CA THR A 147 -16.33 -10.58 -2.43
C THR A 147 -16.50 -10.44 -0.92
N LEU A 148 -16.45 -9.22 -0.39
CA LEU A 148 -16.67 -8.93 1.03
C LEU A 148 -18.06 -9.35 1.50
N ARG A 149 -19.10 -9.12 0.69
CA ARG A 149 -20.46 -9.57 1.00
C ARG A 149 -20.57 -11.09 1.04
N ASN A 150 -19.94 -11.78 0.10
CA ASN A 150 -19.93 -13.25 0.08
C ASN A 150 -19.25 -13.85 1.31
N LEU A 151 -18.21 -13.18 1.84
CA LEU A 151 -17.51 -13.61 3.05
C LEU A 151 -18.41 -13.62 4.31
N LEU A 152 -19.49 -12.83 4.36
CA LEU A 152 -20.45 -12.88 5.48
C LEU A 152 -21.19 -14.21 5.55
N HIS A 153 -21.34 -14.91 4.41
CA HIS A 153 -21.98 -16.21 4.33
C HIS A 153 -21.01 -17.38 4.58
N GLU A 154 -19.69 -17.12 4.62
CA GLU A 154 -18.68 -18.14 4.88
C GLU A 154 -18.52 -18.37 6.41
N ALA A 155 -18.70 -19.62 6.86
CA ALA A 155 -18.70 -19.98 8.29
C ALA A 155 -17.32 -19.94 8.99
N SER A 156 -16.29 -19.42 8.34
CA SER A 156 -14.89 -19.43 8.80
C SER A 156 -14.44 -18.11 9.45
N LEU A 157 -15.20 -17.02 9.27
CA LEU A 157 -14.85 -15.72 9.85
C LEU A 157 -15.34 -15.59 11.30
N ALA A 158 -14.53 -14.92 12.13
CA ALA A 158 -14.92 -14.57 13.48
C ALA A 158 -16.03 -13.51 13.45
N LYS A 159 -16.96 -13.56 14.41
CA LYS A 159 -18.08 -12.61 14.53
C LYS A 159 -17.64 -11.15 14.49
N HIS A 160 -16.49 -10.83 15.09
CA HIS A 160 -15.93 -9.48 15.05
C HIS A 160 -15.58 -9.02 13.63
N THR A 161 -15.00 -9.89 12.80
CA THR A 161 -14.68 -9.57 11.40
C THR A 161 -15.95 -9.44 10.58
N GLN A 162 -16.95 -10.29 10.81
CA GLN A 162 -18.27 -10.19 10.16
C GLN A 162 -18.92 -8.83 10.49
N TYR A 163 -18.94 -8.43 11.75
CA TYR A 163 -19.43 -7.12 12.17
C TYR A 163 -18.73 -5.96 11.48
N ILE A 164 -17.40 -6.02 11.31
CA ILE A 164 -16.65 -4.97 10.59
C ILE A 164 -17.09 -4.89 9.11
N ILE A 165 -17.36 -6.02 8.47
CA ILE A 165 -17.91 -6.04 7.09
C ILE A 165 -19.32 -5.43 7.08
N GLU A 166 -20.17 -5.78 8.03
CA GLU A 166 -21.53 -5.22 8.12
C GLU A 166 -21.50 -3.70 8.30
N VAL A 167 -20.62 -3.18 9.17
CA VAL A 167 -20.42 -1.73 9.36
C VAL A 167 -19.99 -1.06 8.06
N LEU A 168 -19.07 -1.65 7.30
CA LEU A 168 -18.64 -1.12 6.01
C LEU A 168 -19.80 -0.92 5.02
N PHE A 169 -20.82 -1.77 5.05
CA PHE A 169 -21.99 -1.66 4.15
C PHE A 169 -23.13 -0.81 4.72
N ALA A 170 -23.03 -0.38 5.97
CA ALA A 170 -24.02 0.47 6.62
C ALA A 170 -23.70 1.97 6.47
N GLU A 171 -22.44 2.30 6.17
CA GLU A 171 -21.94 3.64 5.84
C GLU A 171 -22.22 3.98 4.36
#